data_AF-A0A940Z0R4-F1
#
_entry.id   AF-A0A940Z0R4-F1
#
_cell.length_a   1.000
_cell.length_b   1.000
_cell.length_c   1.000
_cell.angle_alpha   90.00
_cell.angle_beta   90.00
_cell.angle_gamma   90.00
#
_symmetry.space_group_name_H-M   'P 1'
#
loop_
_entity.id
_entity.type
_entity.pdbx_description
1 polymer ?
#
loop_
_entity_poly.entity_id
_entity_poly.type
_entity_poly.pdbx_seq_one_letter_code
_entity_poly.pdbx_strand_id
1 'polypeptide(L)'
;FTMIAVMIISSRVLGARISDLYSSEKIIVPCLIIFVVATVIIAFSRTLSMFVLAGLIWGVGHAFLYPALAVFILDRVGSSRSLAMGTLTAMTDLGIFMGPVVMGIVIQFTSYPTMFLCLSLIGIFSLVYFQFFVRDKRVPAPVQKLTPP
;
A
#
# COMPACT_ATOMS: atom_id res chain seq x y z
N PHE A 1 13.85 10.17 6.53
CA PHE A 1 12.81 11.19 6.24
C PHE A 1 13.01 11.82 4.86
N THR A 2 14.17 12.41 4.56
CA THR A 2 14.52 12.96 3.23
C THR A 2 14.40 11.94 2.09
N MET A 3 14.83 10.71 2.32
CA MET A 3 14.77 9.64 1.32
C MET A 3 13.34 9.22 0.96
N ILE A 4 12.45 9.18 1.97
CA ILE A 4 11.02 8.88 1.79
C ILE A 4 10.35 9.99 0.99
N ALA A 5 10.71 11.26 1.25
CA ALA A 5 10.16 12.40 0.52
C ALA A 5 10.51 12.37 -0.97
N VAL A 6 11.77 12.08 -1.32
CA VAL A 6 12.21 11.97 -2.73
C VAL A 6 11.44 10.87 -3.44
N MET A 7 11.25 9.72 -2.80
CA MET A 7 10.50 8.62 -3.39
C MET A 7 9.02 8.92 -3.56
N ILE A 8 8.37 9.56 -2.58
CA ILE A 8 6.96 9.98 -2.70
C ILE A 8 6.79 10.97 -3.87
N ILE A 9 7.75 11.87 -4.07
CA ILE A 9 7.70 12.83 -5.18
C ILE A 9 7.86 12.11 -6.52
N SER A 10 8.85 11.22 -6.67
CA SER A 10 9.08 10.47 -7.92
C SER A 10 7.91 9.53 -8.26
N SER A 11 7.37 8.85 -7.26
CA SER A 11 6.23 7.94 -7.40
C SER A 11 4.92 8.67 -7.69
N ARG A 12 4.69 9.87 -7.12
CA ARG A 12 3.53 10.71 -7.50
C ARG A 12 3.57 11.14 -8.97
N VAL A 13 4.76 11.42 -9.51
CA VAL A 13 4.93 11.79 -10.94
C VAL A 13 4.66 10.59 -11.87
N LEU A 14 5.02 9.38 -11.47
CA LEU A 14 4.78 8.15 -12.25
C LEU A 14 3.36 7.58 -12.07
N GLY A 15 2.78 7.69 -10.86
CA GLY A 15 1.46 7.17 -10.52
C GLY A 15 0.32 7.94 -11.18
N ALA A 16 0.49 9.25 -11.36
CA ALA A 16 -0.46 10.09 -12.08
C ALA A 16 -0.59 9.71 -13.58
N ARG A 17 0.42 9.08 -14.19
CA ARG A 17 0.39 8.64 -15.60
C ARG A 17 -0.16 7.22 -15.79
N ILE A 18 -0.05 6.35 -14.77
CA ILE A 18 -0.41 4.93 -14.86
C ILE A 18 -1.82 4.67 -14.31
N SER A 19 -2.28 5.50 -13.37
CA SER A 19 -3.63 5.43 -12.78
C SER A 19 -4.75 5.68 -13.78
N ASP A 20 -4.49 6.33 -14.92
CA ASP A 20 -5.52 6.63 -15.92
C ASP A 20 -5.74 5.49 -16.95
N LEU A 21 -4.88 4.46 -16.99
CA LEU A 21 -4.93 3.41 -18.03
C LEU A 21 -5.09 1.96 -17.52
N TYR A 22 -4.92 1.67 -16.23
CA TYR A 22 -4.95 0.30 -15.71
C TYR A 22 -5.95 0.12 -14.57
N SER A 23 -6.75 -0.96 -14.62
CA SER A 23 -7.64 -1.36 -13.51
C SER A 23 -6.88 -1.32 -12.20
N SER A 24 -7.30 -0.47 -11.25
CA SER A 24 -6.58 -0.16 -10.00
C SER A 24 -6.19 -1.43 -9.22
N GLU A 25 -6.99 -2.49 -9.36
CA GLU A 25 -6.75 -3.81 -8.78
C GLU A 25 -5.45 -4.49 -9.28
N LYS A 26 -5.08 -4.31 -10.55
CA LYS A 26 -3.82 -4.84 -11.11
C LYS A 26 -2.59 -4.12 -10.60
N ILE A 27 -2.75 -2.92 -10.03
CA ILE A 27 -1.68 -2.10 -9.46
C ILE A 27 -1.51 -2.42 -7.97
N ILE A 28 -2.60 -2.69 -7.24
CA ILE A 28 -2.56 -3.00 -5.80
C ILE A 28 -1.78 -4.30 -5.52
N VAL A 29 -1.97 -5.34 -6.35
CA VAL A 29 -1.30 -6.64 -6.19
C VAL A 29 0.24 -6.54 -6.24
N PRO A 30 0.88 -5.97 -7.28
CA PRO A 30 2.34 -5.83 -7.31
C PRO A 30 2.85 -4.93 -6.18
N CYS A 31 2.10 -3.90 -5.77
CA CYS A 31 2.49 -3.07 -4.62
C CYS A 31 2.52 -3.87 -3.32
N LEU A 32 1.53 -4.73 -3.07
CA LEU A 32 1.51 -5.65 -1.92
C LEU A 32 2.66 -6.65 -1.96
N ILE A 33 2.99 -7.20 -3.13
CA ILE A 33 4.14 -8.11 -3.30
C ILE A 33 5.44 -7.38 -2.95
N ILE A 34 5.64 -6.18 -3.50
CA ILE A 34 6.81 -5.34 -3.21
C ILE A 34 6.91 -5.05 -1.71
N PHE A 35 5.78 -4.77 -1.05
CA PHE A 35 5.72 -4.53 0.40
C PHE A 35 6.18 -5.74 1.22
N VAL A 36 5.67 -6.93 0.90
CA VAL A 36 6.06 -8.19 1.55
C VAL A 36 7.53 -8.49 1.31
N VAL A 37 8.00 -8.38 0.08
CA VAL A 37 9.41 -8.63 -0.27
C VAL A 37 10.32 -7.66 0.46
N ALA A 38 9.99 -6.37 0.49
CA ALA A 38 10.79 -5.36 1.17
C ALA A 38 10.87 -5.62 2.69
N THR A 39 9.75 -5.96 3.33
CA THR A 39 9.74 -6.27 4.79
C THR A 39 10.53 -7.53 5.12
N VAL A 40 10.51 -8.55 4.26
CA VAL A 40 11.38 -9.74 4.41
C VAL A 40 12.86 -9.35 4.28
N ILE A 41 13.22 -8.56 3.26
CA ILE A 41 14.60 -8.10 3.07
C ILE A 41 15.08 -7.31 4.28
N ILE A 42 14.21 -6.47 4.87
CA ILE A 42 14.52 -5.72 6.10
C ILE A 42 14.73 -6.67 7.28
N ALA A 43 13.92 -7.72 7.44
CA ALA A 43 14.06 -8.68 8.53
C ALA A 43 15.42 -9.40 8.56
N PHE A 44 16.00 -9.66 7.38
CA PHE A 44 17.31 -10.30 7.23
C PHE A 44 18.47 -9.31 7.05
N SER A 45 18.18 -8.01 6.98
CA SER A 45 19.19 -6.97 6.82
C SER A 45 20.05 -6.85 8.08
N ARG A 46 21.37 -7.08 7.91
CA ARG A 46 22.37 -6.90 8.98
C ARG A 46 23.19 -5.62 8.82
N THR A 47 23.00 -4.88 7.74
CA THR A 47 23.79 -3.68 7.40
C THR A 47 22.90 -2.49 7.07
N LEU A 48 23.35 -1.29 7.46
CA LEU A 48 22.62 -0.04 7.23
C LEU A 48 22.29 0.16 5.74
N SER A 49 23.24 -0.15 4.84
CA SER A 49 23.06 0.00 3.39
C SER A 49 21.92 -0.88 2.86
N MET A 50 21.79 -2.12 3.36
CA MET A 50 20.73 -3.04 2.96
C MET A 50 19.38 -2.61 3.52
N PHE A 51 19.36 -2.08 4.74
CA PHE A 51 18.16 -1.49 5.35
C PHE A 51 17.66 -0.28 4.54
N VAL A 52 18.56 0.60 4.13
CA VAL A 52 18.27 1.76 3.29
C VAL A 52 17.72 1.35 1.93
N LEU A 53 18.34 0.37 1.27
CA LEU A 53 17.90 -0.12 -0.03
C LEU A 53 16.51 -0.78 0.05
N ALA A 54 16.25 -1.54 1.11
CA ALA A 54 14.95 -2.15 1.32
C ALA A 54 13.86 -1.12 1.68
N GLY A 55 14.22 -0.09 2.45
CA GLY A 55 13.34 1.05 2.72
C GLY A 55 12.99 1.85 1.45
N LEU A 56 13.92 1.95 0.49
CA LEU A 56 13.64 2.51 -0.82
C LEU A 56 12.59 1.67 -1.58
N ILE A 57 12.81 0.36 -1.67
CA ILE A 57 11.87 -0.56 -2.35
C ILE A 57 10.48 -0.47 -1.70
N TRP A 58 10.43 -0.45 -0.37
CA TRP A 58 9.20 -0.28 0.41
C TRP A 58 8.49 1.05 0.12
N GLY A 59 9.25 2.15 0.08
CA GLY A 59 8.73 3.49 -0.18
C GLY A 59 8.09 3.64 -1.56
N VAL A 60 8.66 2.99 -2.59
CA VAL A 60 8.05 2.93 -3.93
C VAL A 60 6.70 2.23 -3.85
N GLY A 61 6.63 1.01 -3.30
CA GLY A 61 5.39 0.25 -3.21
C GLY A 61 4.28 0.99 -2.44
N HIS A 62 4.63 1.62 -1.31
CA HIS A 62 3.68 2.34 -0.48
C HIS A 62 3.08 3.57 -1.19
N ALA A 63 3.87 4.28 -1.99
CA ALA A 63 3.42 5.51 -2.61
C ALA A 63 2.41 5.32 -3.74
N PHE A 64 2.42 4.16 -4.42
CA PHE A 64 1.38 3.79 -5.39
C PHE A 64 0.15 3.12 -4.75
N LEU A 65 0.32 2.50 -3.57
CA LEU A 65 -0.75 1.77 -2.91
C LEU A 65 -1.91 2.69 -2.49
N TYR A 66 -1.61 3.84 -1.87
CA TYR A 66 -2.62 4.79 -1.40
C TYR A 66 -3.51 5.36 -2.53
N PRO A 67 -2.97 5.92 -3.63
CA PRO A 67 -3.81 6.40 -4.73
C PRO A 67 -4.56 5.27 -5.43
N ALA A 68 -3.97 4.07 -5.57
CA ALA A 68 -4.65 2.94 -6.17
C ALA A 68 -5.86 2.47 -5.32
N LEU A 69 -5.73 2.46 -4.00
CA LEU A 69 -6.85 2.19 -3.07
C LEU A 69 -7.93 3.28 -3.15
N ALA A 70 -7.54 4.55 -3.26
CA ALA A 70 -8.48 5.65 -3.39
C ALA A 70 -9.33 5.51 -4.66
N VAL A 71 -8.71 5.27 -5.82
CA VAL A 71 -9.43 5.04 -7.10
C VAL A 71 -10.33 3.81 -7.00
N PHE A 72 -9.82 2.70 -6.47
CA PHE A 72 -10.57 1.46 -6.30
C PHE A 72 -11.84 1.64 -5.44
N ILE A 73 -11.77 2.44 -4.37
CA ILE A 73 -12.94 2.76 -3.53
C ILE A 73 -13.89 3.70 -4.27
N LEU A 74 -13.37 4.73 -4.95
CA LEU A 74 -14.17 5.70 -5.69
C LEU A 74 -14.93 5.08 -6.87
N ASP A 75 -14.39 4.02 -7.49
CA ASP A 75 -15.07 3.25 -8.52
C ASP A 75 -16.25 2.43 -7.96
N ARG A 76 -16.18 2.03 -6.68
CA ARG A 76 -17.24 1.26 -6.01
C ARG A 76 -18.29 2.14 -5.33
N VAL A 77 -17.94 3.39 -5.04
CA VAL A 77 -18.81 4.31 -4.32
C VAL A 77 -19.25 5.42 -5.27
N GLY A 78 -20.51 5.32 -5.75
CA GLY A 78 -21.10 6.28 -6.70
C GLY A 78 -21.19 7.71 -6.15
N SER A 79 -22.28 8.02 -5.44
CA SER A 79 -22.56 9.41 -5.00
C SER A 79 -21.88 9.81 -3.69
N SER A 80 -21.36 8.84 -2.91
CA SER A 80 -20.84 9.05 -1.55
C SER A 80 -19.30 9.10 -1.48
N ARG A 81 -18.66 9.66 -2.51
CA ARG A 81 -17.19 9.69 -2.66
C ARG A 81 -16.49 10.40 -1.50
N SER A 82 -17.05 11.52 -1.03
CA SER A 82 -16.50 12.28 0.09
C SER A 82 -16.51 11.49 1.40
N LEU A 83 -17.62 10.79 1.69
CA LEU A 83 -17.74 9.93 2.86
C LEU A 83 -16.76 8.77 2.79
N ALA A 84 -16.66 8.10 1.63
CA ALA A 84 -15.76 6.97 1.45
C ALA A 84 -14.28 7.34 1.60
N MET A 85 -13.86 8.48 1.05
CA MET A 85 -12.50 9.00 1.27
C MET A 85 -12.28 9.41 2.73
N GLY A 86 -13.28 10.01 3.39
CA GLY A 86 -13.22 10.32 4.81
C GLY A 86 -12.99 9.06 5.67
N THR A 87 -13.71 7.97 5.39
CA THR A 87 -13.50 6.69 6.08
C THR A 87 -12.15 6.07 5.75
N LEU A 88 -11.68 6.15 4.50
CA LEU A 88 -10.35 5.66 4.11
C LEU A 88 -9.24 6.37 4.89
N THR A 89 -9.28 7.70 4.94
CA THR A 89 -8.28 8.49 5.67
C THR A 89 -8.35 8.18 7.16
N ALA A 90 -9.55 8.13 7.76
CA ALA A 90 -9.71 7.79 9.17
C ALA A 90 -9.11 6.41 9.52
N MET A 91 -9.35 5.39 8.69
CA MET A 91 -8.75 4.05 8.88
C MET A 91 -7.23 4.06 8.70
N THR A 92 -6.73 4.85 7.75
CA THR A 92 -5.29 5.01 7.51
C THR A 92 -4.62 5.66 8.72
N ASP A 93 -5.18 6.75 9.24
CA ASP A 93 -4.66 7.44 10.41
C ASP A 93 -4.67 6.53 11.63
N LEU A 94 -5.76 5.78 11.86
CA LEU A 94 -5.82 4.77 12.91
C LEU A 94 -4.71 3.73 12.78
N GLY A 95 -4.43 3.26 11.56
CA GLY A 95 -3.31 2.35 11.29
C GLY A 95 -1.94 2.98 11.59
N ILE A 96 -1.74 4.24 11.23
CA ILE A 96 -0.51 4.99 11.50
C ILE A 96 -0.30 5.20 13.00
N PHE A 97 -1.36 5.45 13.76
CA PHE A 97 -1.28 5.60 15.22
C PHE A 97 -1.09 4.26 15.93
N MET A 98 -1.87 3.24 15.58
CA MET A 98 -1.84 1.94 16.27
C MET A 98 -0.63 1.09 15.86
N GLY A 99 -0.18 1.17 14.61
CA GLY A 99 0.89 0.33 14.08
C GLY A 99 2.19 0.38 14.89
N PRO A 100 2.77 1.56 15.12
CA PRO A 100 3.99 1.71 15.93
C PRO A 100 3.80 1.30 17.39
N VAL A 101 2.61 1.52 17.96
CA VAL A 101 2.31 1.13 19.35
C VAL A 101 2.32 -0.39 19.48
N VAL A 102 1.59 -1.08 18.61
CA VAL A 102 1.53 -2.55 18.60
C VAL A 102 2.91 -3.14 18.35
N MET A 103 3.63 -2.65 17.34
CA MET A 103 4.96 -3.18 17.04
C MET A 103 6.02 -2.80 18.07
N GLY A 104 5.91 -1.64 18.73
CA GLY A 104 6.77 -1.24 19.83
C GLY A 104 6.67 -2.19 21.02
N ILE A 105 5.46 -2.66 21.33
CA ILE A 105 5.25 -3.69 22.36
C ILE A 105 5.89 -5.02 21.92
N VAL A 106 5.70 -5.43 20.66
CA VAL A 106 6.31 -6.67 20.12
C VAL A 106 7.84 -6.65 20.21
N ILE A 107 8.47 -5.51 19.95
CA ILE A 107 9.93 -5.36 20.09
C ILE A 107 10.38 -5.59 21.54
N GLN A 108 9.62 -5.11 22.54
CA GLN A 108 10.00 -5.26 23.95
C GLN A 108 10.07 -6.71 24.41
N PHE A 109 9.23 -7.58 23.86
CA PHE A 109 9.19 -9.01 24.22
C PHE A 109 10.00 -9.91 23.28
N THR A 110 10.44 -9.40 22.13
CA THR A 110 11.04 -10.21 21.07
C THR A 110 12.37 -9.62 20.61
N SER A 111 12.50 -9.24 19.34
CA SER A 111 13.69 -8.65 18.75
C SER A 111 13.30 -7.97 17.43
N TYR A 112 14.13 -7.06 16.92
CA TYR A 112 13.89 -6.35 15.65
C TYR A 112 13.58 -7.28 14.45
N PRO A 113 14.33 -8.38 14.21
CA PRO A 113 14.04 -9.26 13.07
C PRO A 113 12.64 -9.89 13.15
N THR A 114 12.20 -10.26 14.35
CA THR A 114 10.90 -10.89 14.56
C THR A 114 9.75 -9.91 14.37
N MET A 115 9.93 -8.63 14.76
CA MET A 115 8.98 -7.56 14.45
C MET A 115 8.78 -7.41 12.94
N PHE A 116 9.87 -7.42 12.16
CA PHE A 116 9.77 -7.35 10.69
C PHE A 116 9.16 -8.60 10.06
N LEU A 117 9.40 -9.79 10.62
CA LEU A 117 8.71 -11.02 10.21
C LEU A 117 7.20 -10.95 10.51
N CYS A 118 6.80 -10.43 11.66
CA CYS A 118 5.39 -10.17 11.97
C CYS A 118 4.76 -9.17 10.98
N LEU A 119 5.46 -8.10 10.62
CA LEU A 119 5.02 -7.16 9.59
C LEU A 119 4.85 -7.84 8.22
N SER A 120 5.78 -8.72 7.86
CA SER A 120 5.69 -9.50 6.62
C SER A 120 4.48 -10.43 6.62
N LEU A 121 4.20 -11.12 7.74
CA LEU A 121 3.02 -11.97 7.90
C LEU A 121 1.71 -11.17 7.74
N ILE A 122 1.64 -9.98 8.33
CA ILE A 122 0.48 -9.07 8.17
C ILE A 122 0.34 -8.66 6.70
N GLY A 123 1.44 -8.35 6.02
CA GLY A 123 1.46 -8.05 4.59
C GLY A 123 0.96 -9.21 3.72
N ILE A 124 1.40 -10.44 4.02
CA ILE A 124 0.94 -11.66 3.34
C ILE A 124 -0.56 -11.87 3.58
N PHE A 125 -1.02 -11.71 4.83
CA PHE A 125 -2.45 -11.84 5.16
C PHE A 125 -3.29 -10.82 4.39
N SER A 126 -2.82 -9.56 4.31
CA SER A 126 -3.46 -8.50 3.51
C SER A 126 -3.50 -8.85 2.02
N LEU A 127 -2.40 -9.41 1.48
CA LEU A 127 -2.33 -9.86 0.09
C LEU A 127 -3.31 -11.00 -0.18
N VAL A 128 -3.37 -12.02 0.67
CA VAL A 128 -4.31 -13.15 0.57
C VAL A 128 -5.74 -12.65 0.66
N TYR A 129 -6.05 -11.78 1.62
CA TYR A 129 -7.38 -11.18 1.77
C TYR A 129 -7.78 -10.42 0.50
N PHE A 130 -6.88 -9.63 -0.08
CA PHE A 130 -7.14 -8.91 -1.33
C PHE A 130 -7.36 -9.87 -2.51
N GLN A 131 -6.56 -10.94 -2.62
CA GLN A 131 -6.71 -11.93 -3.70
C GLN A 131 -8.01 -12.74 -3.61
N PHE A 132 -8.46 -13.11 -2.41
CA PHE A 132 -9.67 -13.93 -2.22
C PHE A 132 -10.95 -13.11 -2.14
N PHE A 133 -10.99 -12.04 -1.36
CA PHE A 133 -12.23 -11.29 -1.11
C PHE A 133 -12.45 -10.14 -2.10
N VAL A 134 -11.38 -9.54 -2.60
CA VAL A 134 -11.46 -8.35 -3.46
C VAL A 134 -11.50 -8.75 -4.93
N ARG A 135 -10.60 -9.63 -5.38
CA ARG A 135 -10.52 -10.09 -6.79
C ARG A 135 -11.73 -10.90 -7.25
N ASP A 136 -12.40 -11.58 -6.32
CA ASP A 136 -13.55 -12.42 -6.64
C ASP A 136 -14.84 -11.60 -6.82
N LYS A 137 -14.90 -10.40 -6.23
CA LYS A 137 -15.96 -9.42 -6.50
C LYS A 137 -15.59 -8.58 -7.72
N ARG A 138 -15.55 -9.22 -8.89
CA ARG A 138 -15.42 -8.53 -10.19
C ARG A 138 -16.55 -7.51 -10.33
N VAL A 139 -16.22 -6.23 -10.19
CA VAL A 139 -17.08 -5.16 -10.69
C VAL A 139 -16.69 -4.97 -12.17
N PRO A 140 -17.64 -5.12 -13.12
CA PRO A 140 -17.39 -4.84 -14.52
C PRO A 140 -16.83 -3.42 -14.68
N ALA A 141 -15.86 -3.27 -15.57
CA ALA A 141 -15.23 -1.98 -15.88
C ALA A 141 -16.30 -0.87 -16.05
N PRO A 142 -16.06 0.37 -15.58
CA PRO A 142 -16.91 1.48 -15.96
C PRO A 142 -16.79 1.66 -17.47
N VAL A 143 -17.87 1.35 -18.18
CA VAL A 143 -18.08 1.74 -19.56
C VAL A 143 -18.16 3.28 -19.58
N GLN A 144 -17.18 3.90 -20.26
CA GLN A 144 -17.36 5.08 -21.11
C GLN A 144 -17.19 6.49 -20.52
N LYS A 145 -16.19 7.21 -21.06
CA LYS A 145 -16.36 8.57 -21.62
C LYS A 145 -15.98 8.43 -23.10
N LEU A 146 -16.91 8.23 -24.04
CA LEU A 146 -17.71 9.27 -24.70
C LEU A 146 -16.93 10.58 -24.85
N THR A 147 -16.44 10.77 -26.08
CA THR A 147 -16.03 12.02 -26.72
C THR A 147 -16.87 13.22 -26.28
N PRO A 148 -16.26 14.41 -26.18
CA PRO A 148 -17.00 15.65 -26.29
C PRO A 148 -16.34 16.65 -27.27
N PRO A 149 -17.06 17.71 -27.67
CA PRO A 149 -17.70 17.90 -28.97
C PRO A 149 -16.83 18.62 -30.02
#